data_AF-A0A9E2HC13-F1
#
_entry.id   AF-A0A9E2HC13-F1
#
_cell.length_a   1.000
_cell.length_b   1.000
_cell.length_c   1.000
_cell.angle_alpha   90.00
_cell.angle_beta   90.00
_cell.angle_gamma   90.00
#
_symmetry.space_group_name_H-M   'P 1'
#
loop_
_entity.id
_entity.type
_entity.pdbx_description
1 polymer ?
#
loop_
_entity_poly.entity_id
_entity_poly.type
_entity_poly.pdbx_seq_one_letter_code
_entity_poly.pdbx_strand_id
1 'polypeptide(L)'
;MGSKHLTDEEIQGFLDERSVDCSAEIANHLDICPECHTRAEQYSRLNVGLSDESGFELPVDFTSTILNSIVAEMKAPFWQRHFESLVAAAGLLMTLAAVAYFVDLTAVAKSLMRIDLFRPFHDNAVAADMKTRLASSTRFAIPLVSGLLAIAAVWVVDRLMIRSKRGISSLLA
;
A
#
# COMPACT_ATOMS: atom_id res chain seq x y z
N MET A 1 13.20 -52.74 -11.29
CA MET A 1 12.78 -51.40 -11.74
C MET A 1 12.50 -50.60 -10.48
N GLY A 2 13.34 -49.62 -10.17
CA GLY A 2 13.18 -48.80 -8.96
C GLY A 2 12.11 -47.75 -9.22
N SER A 3 10.91 -47.94 -8.69
CA SER A 3 9.93 -46.87 -8.57
C SER A 3 10.55 -45.78 -7.70
N LYS A 4 10.48 -44.52 -8.18
CA LYS A 4 10.89 -43.36 -7.40
C LYS A 4 10.09 -43.36 -6.09
N HIS A 5 10.78 -43.26 -4.95
CA HIS A 5 10.14 -43.14 -3.63
C HIS A 5 9.40 -41.80 -3.51
N LEU A 6 8.37 -41.77 -2.65
CA LEU A 6 7.67 -40.54 -2.29
C LEU A 6 8.61 -39.59 -1.55
N THR A 7 8.46 -38.29 -1.79
CA THR A 7 9.14 -37.26 -0.99
C THR A 7 8.42 -37.06 0.34
N ASP A 8 9.12 -36.45 1.30
CA ASP A 8 8.53 -36.18 2.62
C ASP A 8 7.31 -35.25 2.51
N GLU A 9 7.34 -34.30 1.58
CA GLU A 9 6.21 -33.40 1.31
C GLU A 9 4.99 -34.12 0.74
N GLU A 10 5.20 -35.14 -0.10
CA GLU A 10 4.12 -35.96 -0.65
C GLU A 10 3.48 -36.83 0.44
N ILE A 11 4.30 -37.43 1.32
CA ILE A 11 3.82 -38.23 2.46
C ILE A 11 3.08 -37.33 3.46
N GLN A 12 3.63 -36.17 3.80
CA GLN A 12 3.01 -35.25 4.74
C GLN A 12 1.72 -34.62 4.16
N GLY A 13 1.72 -34.27 2.87
CA GLY A 13 0.54 -33.77 2.17
C GLY A 13 -0.61 -34.79 2.13
N PHE A 14 -0.28 -36.08 2.01
CA PHE A 14 -1.23 -37.19 2.12
C PHE A 14 -1.79 -37.32 3.54
N LEU A 15 -0.95 -37.27 4.58
CA LEU A 15 -1.38 -37.35 5.98
C LEU A 15 -2.21 -36.14 6.45
N ASP A 16 -1.94 -34.95 5.89
CA ASP A 16 -2.64 -33.70 6.23
C ASP A 16 -3.94 -33.49 5.41
N GLU A 17 -4.33 -34.46 4.56
CA GLU A 17 -5.49 -34.37 3.65
C GLU A 17 -5.48 -33.16 2.69
N ARG A 18 -4.32 -32.52 2.45
CA ARG A 18 -4.24 -31.28 1.66
C ARG A 18 -4.34 -31.46 0.15
N SER A 19 -4.06 -32.67 -0.36
CA SER A 19 -4.00 -32.96 -1.80
C SER A 19 -5.02 -34.04 -2.19
N VAL A 20 -6.26 -33.62 -2.44
CA VAL A 20 -7.35 -34.53 -2.85
C VAL A 20 -7.02 -35.25 -4.17
N ASP A 21 -6.39 -34.55 -5.11
CA ASP A 21 -6.16 -35.02 -6.48
C ASP A 21 -5.11 -36.14 -6.60
N CYS A 22 -4.17 -36.27 -5.66
CA CYS A 22 -3.11 -37.30 -5.70
C CYS A 22 -3.28 -38.40 -4.65
N SER A 23 -4.36 -38.37 -3.86
CA SER A 23 -4.56 -39.27 -2.72
C SER A 23 -4.59 -40.76 -3.11
N ALA A 24 -5.23 -41.12 -4.22
CA ALA A 24 -5.36 -42.50 -4.66
C ALA A 24 -4.04 -43.10 -5.19
N GLU A 25 -3.25 -42.32 -5.92
CA GLU A 25 -1.95 -42.78 -6.44
C GLU A 25 -0.93 -42.97 -5.32
N ILE A 26 -0.92 -42.05 -4.34
CA ILE A 26 -0.06 -42.14 -3.16
C ILE A 26 -0.46 -43.34 -2.29
N ALA A 27 -1.76 -43.56 -2.06
CA ALA A 27 -2.25 -44.73 -1.33
C ALA A 27 -1.79 -46.04 -1.98
N ASN A 28 -1.94 -46.17 -3.30
CA ASN A 28 -1.47 -47.34 -4.05
C ASN A 28 0.07 -47.50 -3.96
N HIS A 29 0.83 -46.39 -3.97
CA HIS A 29 2.27 -46.45 -3.77
C HIS A 29 2.64 -46.97 -2.37
N LEU A 30 1.94 -46.52 -1.32
CA LEU A 30 2.17 -46.97 0.06
C LEU A 30 1.84 -48.46 0.23
N ASP A 31 0.85 -48.99 -0.50
CA ASP A 31 0.52 -50.42 -0.50
C ASP A 31 1.64 -51.29 -1.13
N ILE A 32 2.36 -50.73 -2.11
CA ILE A 32 3.38 -51.46 -2.89
C ILE A 32 4.80 -51.26 -2.31
N CYS A 33 5.10 -50.08 -1.77
CA CYS A 33 6.44 -49.70 -1.31
C CYS A 33 6.55 -49.74 0.22
N PRO A 34 7.16 -50.80 0.80
CA PRO A 34 7.23 -50.96 2.26
C PRO A 34 8.09 -49.89 2.95
N GLU A 35 9.06 -49.30 2.25
CA GLU A 35 9.89 -48.22 2.79
C GLU A 35 9.07 -46.94 2.97
N CYS A 36 8.28 -46.55 1.96
CA CYS A 36 7.42 -45.38 2.04
C CYS A 36 6.29 -45.59 3.05
N HIS A 37 5.74 -46.81 3.15
CA HIS A 37 4.78 -47.18 4.20
C HIS A 37 5.35 -46.98 5.60
N THR A 38 6.59 -47.44 5.83
CA THR A 38 7.26 -47.30 7.13
C THR A 38 7.47 -45.82 7.49
N ARG A 39 7.87 -44.98 6.52
CA ARG A 39 8.00 -43.53 6.75
C ARG A 39 6.66 -42.86 7.04
N ALA A 40 5.60 -43.22 6.31
CA ALA A 40 4.26 -42.72 6.56
C ALA A 40 3.75 -43.09 7.96
N GLU A 41 3.99 -44.32 8.43
CA GLU A 41 3.69 -44.71 9.81
C GLU A 41 4.47 -43.88 10.84
N GLN A 42 5.76 -43.60 10.60
CA GLN A 42 6.58 -42.79 11.49
C GLN A 42 6.03 -41.37 11.62
N TYR A 43 5.68 -40.73 10.50
CA TYR A 43 5.06 -39.40 10.51
C TYR A 43 3.67 -39.42 11.15
N SER A 44 2.86 -40.45 10.90
CA SER A 44 1.55 -40.62 11.56
C SER A 44 1.68 -40.70 13.08
N ARG A 45 2.62 -41.54 13.59
CA ARG A 45 2.88 -41.64 15.04
C ARG A 45 3.40 -40.33 15.63
N LEU A 46 4.23 -39.60 14.91
CA LEU A 46 4.70 -38.28 15.32
C LEU A 46 3.54 -37.29 15.43
N ASN A 47 2.65 -37.24 14.44
CA ASN A 47 1.46 -36.38 14.47
C ASN A 47 0.53 -36.73 15.63
N VAL A 48 0.33 -38.03 15.92
CA VAL A 48 -0.43 -38.47 17.10
C VAL A 48 0.25 -38.02 18.39
N GLY A 49 1.58 -38.19 18.50
CA GLY A 49 2.33 -37.74 19.68
C GLY A 49 2.24 -36.22 19.90
N LEU A 50 2.32 -35.44 18.83
CA LEU A 50 2.18 -33.98 18.88
C LEU A 50 0.76 -33.50 19.17
N SER A 51 -0.26 -34.31 18.87
CA SER A 51 -1.66 -33.98 19.19
C SER A 51 -2.07 -34.42 20.60
N ASP A 52 -1.34 -35.36 21.20
CA ASP A 52 -1.55 -35.83 22.58
C ASP A 52 -0.76 -35.00 23.61
N GLU A 53 0.29 -34.27 23.18
CA GLU A 53 0.79 -33.14 23.96
C GLU A 53 -0.34 -32.11 24.06
N SER A 54 -0.93 -31.99 25.26
CA SER A 54 -1.99 -31.06 25.59
C SER A 54 -1.71 -29.71 24.93
N GLY A 55 -2.42 -29.44 23.83
CA GLY A 55 -2.21 -28.24 23.04
C GLY A 55 -2.29 -27.02 23.94
N PHE A 56 -1.65 -25.93 23.52
CA PHE A 56 -1.93 -24.62 24.12
C PHE A 56 -3.44 -24.38 24.05
N GLU A 57 -4.14 -24.63 25.16
CA GLU A 57 -5.54 -24.28 25.27
C GLU A 57 -5.59 -22.76 25.22
N LEU A 58 -6.20 -22.24 24.16
CA LEU A 58 -6.48 -20.82 24.08
C LEU A 58 -7.41 -20.48 25.24
N PRO A 59 -7.11 -19.43 26.03
CA PRO A 59 -7.99 -19.03 27.12
C PRO A 59 -9.40 -18.77 26.58
N VAL A 60 -10.43 -19.06 27.39
CA VAL A 60 -11.85 -18.92 27.02
C VAL A 60 -12.16 -17.53 26.45
N ASP A 61 -11.43 -16.52 26.90
CA ASP A 61 -11.55 -15.11 26.49
C ASP A 61 -10.54 -14.67 25.41
N PHE A 62 -9.87 -15.60 24.72
CA PHE A 62 -8.87 -15.25 23.70
C PHE A 62 -9.51 -14.44 22.56
N THR A 63 -10.64 -14.91 22.04
CA THR A 63 -11.35 -14.25 20.94
C THR A 63 -11.85 -12.87 21.36
N SER A 64 -12.40 -12.72 22.57
CA SER A 64 -12.88 -11.43 23.07
C SER A 64 -11.72 -10.46 23.32
N THR A 65 -10.58 -10.95 23.80
CA THR A 65 -9.36 -10.17 24.00
C THR A 65 -8.80 -9.62 22.68
N ILE A 66 -8.69 -10.48 21.65
CA ILE A 66 -8.22 -10.05 20.31
C ILE A 66 -9.21 -9.09 19.64
N LEU A 67 -10.51 -9.37 19.71
CA LEU A 67 -11.51 -8.46 19.14
C LEU A 67 -11.48 -7.09 19.82
N ASN A 68 -11.32 -7.06 21.14
CA ASN A 68 -11.20 -5.81 21.89
C ASN A 68 -9.93 -5.03 21.55
N SER A 69 -8.80 -5.70 21.31
CA SER A 69 -7.58 -5.00 20.88
C SER A 69 -7.73 -4.38 19.49
N ILE A 70 -8.36 -5.09 18.55
CA ILE A 70 -8.61 -4.58 17.20
C ILE A 70 -9.59 -3.39 17.23
N VAL A 71 -10.65 -3.46 18.04
CA VAL A 71 -11.63 -2.37 18.19
C VAL A 71 -11.01 -1.15 18.88
N ALA A 72 -10.07 -1.35 19.81
CA ALA A 72 -9.34 -0.27 20.46
C ALA A 72 -8.45 0.51 19.45
N GLU A 73 -7.79 -0.19 18.52
CA GLU A 73 -6.99 0.46 17.46
C GLU A 73 -7.85 1.21 16.43
N MET A 74 -9.07 0.74 16.15
CA MET A 74 -9.99 1.44 15.23
C MET A 74 -10.52 2.76 15.79
N LYS A 75 -10.47 2.97 17.11
CA LYS A 75 -10.79 4.27 17.73
C LYS A 75 -9.57 5.18 17.68
N ALA A 76 -9.14 5.55 16.47
CA ALA A 76 -8.25 6.68 16.30
C ALA A 76 -8.85 7.88 17.04
N PRO A 77 -8.12 8.53 17.96
CA PRO A 77 -8.68 9.59 18.79
C PRO A 77 -9.23 10.69 17.88
N PHE A 78 -10.45 11.15 18.16
CA PHE A 78 -11.14 12.21 17.41
C PHE A 78 -10.22 13.42 17.14
N TRP A 79 -9.31 13.72 18.07
CA TRP A 79 -8.29 14.76 17.95
C TRP A 79 -7.32 14.55 16.79
N GLN A 80 -6.92 13.33 16.47
CA GLN A 80 -5.95 13.05 15.40
C GLN A 80 -6.53 13.36 14.01
N ARG A 81 -7.83 13.10 13.81
CA ARG A 81 -8.51 13.40 12.54
C ARG A 81 -8.65 14.91 12.30
N HIS A 82 -8.87 15.70 13.35
CA HIS A 82 -8.96 17.16 13.23
C HIS A 82 -7.59 17.85 13.20
N PHE A 83 -6.58 17.28 13.85
CA PHE A 83 -5.23 17.82 13.83
C PHE A 83 -4.65 17.88 12.40
N GLU A 84 -4.88 16.85 11.59
CA GLU A 84 -4.49 16.86 10.17
C GLU A 84 -5.13 18.02 9.39
N SER A 85 -6.43 18.27 9.61
CA SER A 85 -7.12 19.39 8.96
C SER A 85 -6.60 20.76 9.40
N LEU A 86 -6.24 20.91 10.68
CA LEU A 86 -5.67 22.15 11.21
C LEU A 86 -4.27 22.40 10.65
N VAL A 87 -3.42 21.37 10.58
CA VAL A 87 -2.08 21.48 9.98
C VAL A 87 -2.18 21.83 8.50
N ALA A 88 -3.11 21.21 7.76
CA ALA A 88 -3.35 21.53 6.35
C ALA A 88 -3.82 22.98 6.17
N ALA A 89 -4.77 23.44 6.98
CA ALA A 89 -5.26 24.82 6.94
C ALA A 89 -4.15 25.84 7.27
N ALA A 90 -3.34 25.55 8.29
CA ALA A 90 -2.20 26.38 8.65
C ALA A 90 -1.15 26.46 7.53
N GLY A 91 -0.83 25.34 6.89
CA GLY A 91 0.09 25.30 5.74
C GLY A 91 -0.43 26.11 4.55
N LEU A 92 -1.72 26.02 4.25
CA LEU A 92 -2.35 26.80 3.19
C LEU A 92 -2.31 28.31 3.47
N LEU A 93 -2.63 28.73 4.70
CA LEU A 93 -2.56 30.12 5.12
C LEU A 93 -1.13 30.67 5.06
N MET A 94 -0.14 29.91 5.53
CA MET A 94 1.27 30.27 5.44
C MET A 94 1.74 30.43 3.99
N THR A 95 1.31 29.53 3.10
CA THR A 95 1.65 29.60 1.68
C THR A 95 1.03 30.83 1.02
N LEU A 96 -0.25 31.12 1.30
CA LEU A 96 -0.91 32.32 0.81
C LEU A 96 -0.25 33.60 1.32
N ALA A 97 0.14 33.64 2.60
CA ALA A 97 0.85 34.76 3.19
C ALA A 97 2.22 34.97 2.55
N ALA A 98 2.97 33.89 2.31
CA ALA A 98 4.25 33.95 1.62
C ALA A 98 4.09 34.47 0.18
N VAL A 99 3.09 33.97 -0.56
CA VAL A 99 2.77 34.46 -1.91
C VAL A 99 2.40 35.93 -1.86
N ALA A 100 1.54 36.36 -0.94
CA ALA A 100 1.14 37.76 -0.79
C ALA A 100 2.32 38.68 -0.43
N TYR A 101 3.31 38.17 0.30
CA TYR A 101 4.51 38.91 0.69
C TYR A 101 5.52 39.06 -0.45
N PHE A 102 5.77 37.98 -1.21
CA PHE A 102 6.79 37.97 -2.26
C PHE A 102 6.26 38.40 -3.64
N VAL A 103 4.97 38.21 -3.90
CA VAL A 103 4.34 38.55 -5.16
C VAL A 103 3.63 39.87 -5.01
N ASP A 104 3.96 40.84 -5.86
CA ASP A 104 3.22 42.09 -5.94
C ASP A 104 1.80 41.79 -6.46
N LEU A 105 0.87 41.63 -5.51
CA LEU A 105 -0.53 41.30 -5.78
C LEU A 105 -1.18 42.35 -6.69
N THR A 106 -0.67 43.59 -6.71
CA THR A 106 -1.18 44.63 -7.60
C THR A 106 -0.82 44.37 -9.06
N ALA A 107 0.37 43.81 -9.32
CA ALA A 107 0.79 43.41 -10.66
C ALA A 107 0.00 42.19 -11.15
N VAL A 108 -0.29 41.24 -10.26
CA VAL A 108 -1.13 40.07 -10.56
C VAL A 108 -2.58 40.47 -10.80
N ALA A 109 -3.16 41.33 -9.96
CA ALA A 109 -4.52 41.86 -10.13
C ALA A 109 -4.64 42.66 -11.43
N LYS A 110 -3.67 43.52 -11.75
CA LYS A 110 -3.62 44.24 -13.04
C LYS A 110 -3.49 43.30 -14.23
N SER A 111 -2.75 42.19 -14.09
CA SER A 111 -2.61 41.18 -15.14
C SER A 111 -3.91 40.40 -15.32
N LEU A 112 -4.58 40.01 -14.24
CA LEU A 112 -5.89 39.35 -14.27
C LEU A 112 -6.98 40.26 -14.85
N MET A 113 -7.01 41.55 -14.49
CA MET A 113 -7.94 42.52 -15.06
C MET A 113 -7.67 42.83 -16.54
N ARG A 114 -6.44 42.59 -17.02
CA ARG A 114 -6.07 42.78 -18.43
C ARG A 114 -6.30 41.51 -19.27
N ILE A 115 -6.48 40.36 -18.62
CA ILE A 115 -6.90 39.13 -19.28
C ILE A 115 -8.43 39.21 -19.43
N ASP A 116 -8.89 39.57 -20.62
CA ASP A 116 -10.27 39.31 -21.06
C ASP A 116 -10.48 37.79 -21.07
N LEU A 117 -10.81 37.21 -19.91
CA LEU A 117 -11.05 35.77 -19.73
C LEU A 117 -12.18 35.21 -20.62
N PHE A 118 -12.96 36.10 -21.26
CA PHE A 118 -14.07 35.76 -22.16
C PHE A 118 -13.80 36.02 -23.65
N ARG A 119 -12.59 36.41 -24.06
CA ARG A 119 -12.28 36.48 -25.50
C ARG A 119 -11.96 35.08 -26.01
N PRO A 120 -12.77 34.48 -26.90
CA PRO A 120 -12.59 33.09 -27.31
C PRO A 120 -11.20 32.90 -27.92
N PHE A 121 -10.49 31.87 -27.44
CA PHE A 121 -9.15 31.43 -27.87
C PHE A 121 -9.15 30.91 -29.31
N HIS A 122 -9.54 31.72 -30.29
CA HIS A 122 -9.73 31.27 -31.66
C HIS A 122 -8.57 31.60 -32.61
N ASP A 123 -7.60 32.42 -32.19
CA ASP A 123 -6.47 32.82 -33.04
C ASP A 123 -5.12 32.26 -32.56
N ASN A 124 -4.51 31.46 -33.45
CA ASN A 124 -3.17 30.86 -33.33
C ASN A 124 -2.04 31.90 -33.10
N ALA A 125 -2.35 33.20 -33.25
CA ALA A 125 -1.44 34.30 -32.98
C ALA A 125 -1.06 34.43 -31.49
N VAL A 126 -1.98 34.09 -30.56
CA VAL A 126 -1.69 34.14 -29.11
C VAL A 126 -0.69 33.04 -28.74
N ALA A 127 -0.81 31.85 -29.31
CA ALA A 127 0.14 30.76 -29.09
C ALA A 127 1.54 31.10 -29.64
N ALA A 128 1.61 31.79 -30.79
CA ALA A 128 2.87 32.22 -31.38
C ALA A 128 3.55 33.33 -30.55
N ASP A 129 2.80 34.34 -30.10
CA ASP A 129 3.31 35.43 -29.25
C ASP A 129 3.69 34.94 -27.84
N MET A 130 2.96 33.95 -27.32
CA MET A 130 3.28 33.31 -26.05
C MET A 130 4.57 32.48 -26.15
N LYS A 131 4.82 31.83 -27.29
CA LYS A 131 6.06 31.07 -27.55
C LYS A 131 7.30 31.97 -27.65
N THR A 132 7.19 33.14 -28.29
CA THR A 132 8.29 34.13 -28.38
C THR A 132 8.53 34.86 -27.05
N ARG A 133 7.49 35.14 -26.26
CA ARG A 133 7.63 35.71 -24.90
C ARG A 133 8.20 34.70 -23.89
N LEU A 134 7.83 33.42 -23.98
CA LEU A 134 8.46 32.37 -23.18
C LEU A 134 9.94 32.17 -23.53
N ALA A 135 10.29 32.25 -24.83
CA ALA A 135 11.67 32.06 -25.29
C ALA A 135 12.62 33.21 -24.89
N SER A 136 12.09 34.42 -24.67
CA SER A 136 12.90 35.62 -24.42
C SER A 136 13.02 36.01 -22.93
N SER A 137 12.27 35.39 -22.03
CA SER A 137 12.27 35.76 -20.61
C SER A 137 12.80 34.65 -19.71
N THR A 138 14.11 34.71 -19.45
CA THR A 138 14.80 33.94 -18.41
C THR A 138 14.23 34.18 -17.00
N ARG A 139 13.43 35.24 -16.80
CA ARG A 139 12.81 35.58 -15.51
C ARG A 139 11.52 34.81 -15.20
N PHE A 140 10.84 34.25 -16.20
CA PHE A 140 9.67 33.38 -15.97
C PHE A 140 10.04 31.93 -15.68
N ALA A 141 11.28 31.52 -15.95
CA ALA A 141 11.76 30.17 -15.64
C ALA A 141 11.74 29.89 -14.12
N ILE A 142 12.08 30.88 -13.29
CA ILE A 142 12.15 30.70 -11.83
C ILE A 142 10.77 30.37 -11.22
N PRO A 143 9.69 31.15 -11.46
CA PRO A 143 8.37 30.80 -10.92
C PRO A 143 7.81 29.50 -11.50
N LEU A 144 8.02 29.22 -12.80
CA LEU A 144 7.61 27.95 -13.41
C LEU A 144 8.32 26.74 -12.82
N VAL A 145 9.64 26.83 -12.63
CA VAL A 145 10.42 25.77 -11.99
C VAL A 145 9.99 25.62 -10.53
N SER A 146 9.77 26.71 -9.80
CA SER A 146 9.29 26.61 -8.40
C SER A 146 7.90 25.98 -8.29
N GLY A 147 6.99 26.28 -9.23
CA GLY A 147 5.66 25.68 -9.29
C GLY A 147 5.72 24.19 -9.64
N LEU A 148 6.54 23.81 -10.63
CA LEU A 148 6.79 22.40 -10.97
C LEU A 148 7.40 21.64 -9.79
N LEU A 149 8.31 22.26 -9.05
CA LEU A 149 8.98 21.66 -7.90
C LEU A 149 8.01 21.48 -6.72
N ALA A 150 7.09 22.42 -6.51
CA ALA A 150 6.02 22.30 -5.52
C ALA A 150 5.04 21.17 -5.87
N ILE A 151 4.62 21.06 -7.14
CA ILE A 151 3.75 19.96 -7.60
C ILE A 151 4.46 18.61 -7.45
N ALA A 152 5.75 18.54 -7.81
CA ALA A 152 6.55 17.33 -7.65
C ALA A 152 6.67 16.93 -6.17
N ALA A 153 6.87 17.89 -5.27
CA ALA A 153 6.92 17.63 -3.82
C ALA A 153 5.58 17.08 -3.30
N VAL A 154 4.45 17.66 -3.69
CA VAL A 154 3.12 17.15 -3.33
C VAL A 154 2.92 15.71 -3.82
N TRP A 155 3.31 15.42 -5.07
CA TRP A 155 3.21 14.08 -5.63
C TRP A 155 4.06 13.04 -4.88
N VAL A 156 5.28 13.42 -4.45
CA VAL A 156 6.14 12.53 -3.65
C VAL A 156 5.50 12.21 -2.29
N VAL A 157 4.95 13.22 -1.62
CA VAL A 157 4.28 13.03 -0.32
C VAL A 157 3.05 12.12 -0.46
N ASP A 158 2.22 12.35 -1.47
CA ASP A 158 1.04 11.52 -1.74
C ASP A 158 1.44 10.05 -1.98
N ARG A 159 2.48 9.82 -2.79
CA ARG A 159 2.98 8.46 -3.06
C ARG A 159 3.58 7.79 -1.82
N LEU A 160 4.22 8.55 -0.93
CA LEU A 160 4.73 8.04 0.35
C LEU A 160 3.58 7.68 1.30
N MET A 161 2.52 8.49 1.37
CA MET A 161 1.32 8.18 2.16
C MET A 161 0.63 6.90 1.68
N ILE A 162 0.52 6.70 0.36
CA ILE A 162 -0.07 5.48 -0.21
C ILE A 162 0.80 4.25 0.10
N ARG A 163 2.13 4.38 0.05
CA ARG A 163 3.06 3.29 0.42
C ARG A 163 2.97 2.93 1.90
N SER A 164 2.93 3.95 2.77
CA SER A 164 2.76 3.79 4.21
C SER A 164 1.50 2.97 4.55
N LYS A 165 0.35 3.33 3.96
CA LYS A 165 -0.91 2.59 4.17
C LYS A 165 -0.82 1.11 3.77
N ARG A 166 -0.18 0.80 2.64
CA ARG A 166 -0.03 -0.60 2.18
C ARG A 166 0.91 -1.42 3.06
N GLY A 167 2.01 -0.83 3.54
CA GLY A 167 2.96 -1.52 4.42
C GLY A 167 2.35 -1.89 5.77
N ILE A 168 1.45 -1.06 6.30
CA ILE A 168 0.70 -1.36 7.52
C ILE A 168 -0.33 -2.48 7.27
N SER A 169 -0.93 -2.54 6.08
CA SER A 169 -1.92 -3.57 5.75
C SER A 169 -1.29 -4.97 5.63
N SER A 170 -0.05 -5.06 5.15
CA SER A 170 0.68 -6.32 5.00
C SER A 170 1.29 -6.86 6.31
N LEU A 171 1.29 -6.07 7.38
CA LEU A 171 1.72 -6.52 8.71
C LEU A 171 0.55 -6.98 9.59
N LEU A 172 -0.69 -6.71 9.15
CA LEU A 172 -1.94 -7.08 9.85
C LEU A 172 -2.68 -8.24 9.18
N ALA A 173 -2.16 -8.79 8.07
CA ALA A 173 -2.68 -9.94 7.35
C ALA A 173 -1.68 -11.10 7.45
#